data_AF-A0A4V1IX55-F1
#
_entry.id   AF-A0A4V1IX55-F1
#
_cell.length_a   1.000
_cell.length_b   1.000
_cell.length_c   1.000
_cell.angle_alpha   90.00
_cell.angle_beta   90.00
_cell.angle_gamma   90.00
#
_symmetry.space_group_name_H-M   'P 1'
#
loop_
_entity.id
_entity.type
_entity.pdbx_description
1 polymer ?
#
loop_
_entity_poly.entity_id
_entity_poly.type
_entity_poly.pdbx_seq_one_letter_code
_entity_poly.pdbx_strand_id
1 'polypeptide(L)'
;LMQTYIGAVLRAVGEADATLHEIAFEVIRQTLQQGIVHPLRCIPSVVLSMASPIPRIRQRAVDLFAALDGRHASLIYSRMLDCIQATAAFRKRVAHAVDAPRRCMRTPEAVMASFYGFARQKKPRRVDFVRSLLKPYASITPAGVHPDTVLLCRFIAENLATFDYTSADEVLTVTTELDRVVADYGVPLLSLSDEEDANG
;
A
#
# COMPACT_ATOMS: atom_id res chain seq x y z
N LEU A 1 25.76 -7.55 -14.55
CA LEU A 1 26.05 -6.51 -13.54
C LEU A 1 24.76 -5.92 -12.94
N MET A 2 23.91 -5.21 -13.69
CA MET A 2 22.69 -4.60 -13.11
C MET A 2 21.66 -5.57 -12.52
N GLN A 3 21.43 -6.73 -13.15
CA GLN A 3 20.50 -7.74 -12.63
C GLN A 3 20.96 -8.36 -11.29
N THR A 4 22.25 -8.31 -10.99
CA THR A 4 22.85 -8.83 -9.75
C THR A 4 22.62 -7.86 -8.59
N TYR A 5 22.75 -6.55 -8.84
CA TYR A 5 22.64 -5.50 -7.81
C TYR A 5 21.24 -4.92 -7.64
N ILE A 6 20.31 -5.21 -8.56
CA ILE A 6 18.95 -4.67 -8.50
C ILE A 6 18.25 -4.99 -7.17
N GLY A 7 18.52 -6.15 -6.56
CA GLY A 7 17.97 -6.48 -5.24
C GLY A 7 18.44 -5.56 -4.11
N ALA A 8 19.68 -5.07 -4.17
CA ALA A 8 20.19 -4.09 -3.22
C ALA A 8 19.57 -2.71 -3.45
N VAL A 9 19.46 -2.30 -4.73
CA VAL A 9 18.83 -1.03 -5.10
C VAL A 9 17.34 -0.99 -4.71
N LEU A 10 16.59 -2.08 -4.94
CA LEU A 10 15.19 -2.19 -4.55
C LEU A 10 15.00 -2.07 -3.02
N ARG A 11 15.93 -2.63 -2.24
CA ARG A 11 15.93 -2.47 -0.77
C ARG A 11 16.24 -1.05 -0.36
N ALA A 12 17.25 -0.43 -0.97
CA ALA A 12 17.66 0.95 -0.70
C ALA A 12 16.54 1.97 -0.95
N VAL A 13 15.71 1.76 -1.97
CA VAL A 13 14.52 2.61 -2.21
C VAL A 13 13.52 2.56 -1.05
N GLY A 14 13.48 1.49 -0.27
CA GLY A 14 12.59 1.41 0.88
C GLY A 14 13.11 2.09 2.14
N GLU A 15 14.36 2.54 2.17
CA GLU A 15 14.95 3.12 3.39
C GLU A 15 14.43 4.53 3.68
N ALA A 16 14.53 4.94 4.95
CA ALA A 16 14.07 6.25 5.40
C ALA A 16 15.00 7.42 4.99
N ASP A 17 16.25 7.12 4.63
CA ASP A 17 17.22 8.12 4.19
C ASP A 17 16.80 8.73 2.85
N ALA A 18 16.54 10.04 2.86
CA ALA A 18 16.01 10.77 1.70
C ALA A 18 16.94 10.73 0.49
N THR A 19 18.26 10.87 0.71
CA THR A 19 19.26 10.92 -0.36
C THR A 19 19.43 9.54 -0.99
N LEU A 20 19.51 8.49 -0.17
CA LEU A 20 19.58 7.11 -0.63
C LEU A 20 18.31 6.72 -1.40
N HIS A 21 17.14 7.09 -0.90
CA HIS A 21 15.86 6.87 -1.57
C HIS A 21 15.84 7.53 -2.96
N GLU A 22 16.25 8.80 -3.06
CA GLU A 22 16.29 9.54 -4.33
C GLU A 22 17.24 8.89 -5.35
N ILE A 23 18.48 8.61 -4.93
CA ILE A 23 19.50 8.02 -5.81
C ILE A 23 19.05 6.63 -6.27
N ALA A 24 18.56 5.79 -5.35
CA ALA A 24 18.14 4.44 -5.69
C ALA A 24 16.89 4.44 -6.60
N PHE A 25 15.94 5.35 -6.38
CA PHE A 25 14.78 5.51 -7.25
C PHE A 25 15.19 5.95 -8.67
N GLU A 26 16.15 6.86 -8.79
CA GLU A 26 16.64 7.34 -10.08
C GLU A 26 17.31 6.21 -10.89
N VAL A 27 18.07 5.33 -10.23
CA VAL A 27 18.63 4.12 -10.85
C VAL A 27 17.51 3.19 -11.35
N ILE A 28 16.46 2.96 -10.55
CA ILE A 28 15.30 2.15 -10.99
C ILE A 28 14.60 2.80 -12.18
N ARG A 29 14.40 4.12 -12.15
CA ARG A 29 13.71 4.86 -13.21
C ARG A 29 14.46 4.71 -14.54
N GLN A 30 15.78 4.94 -14.54
CA GLN A 30 16.60 4.84 -15.75
C GLN A 30 16.63 3.42 -16.30
N THR A 31 16.74 2.41 -15.43
CA THR A 31 16.82 1.00 -15.86
C THR A 31 15.53 0.47 -16.44
N LEU A 32 14.39 0.91 -15.90
CA LEU A 32 13.08 0.61 -16.47
C LEU A 32 12.89 1.27 -17.83
N GLN A 33 13.29 2.54 -17.96
CA GLN A 33 13.22 3.26 -19.25
C GLN A 33 14.09 2.62 -20.33
N GLN A 34 15.24 2.06 -19.94
CA GLN A 34 16.15 1.34 -20.84
C GLN A 34 15.75 -0.13 -21.08
N GLY A 35 14.72 -0.65 -20.40
CA GLY A 35 14.28 -2.05 -20.55
C GLY A 35 15.25 -3.10 -20.00
N ILE A 36 16.20 -2.70 -19.15
CA ILE A 36 17.24 -3.61 -18.60
C ILE A 36 16.65 -4.54 -17.51
N VAL A 37 15.62 -4.06 -16.82
CA VAL A 37 14.95 -4.79 -15.73
C VAL A 37 13.48 -4.97 -16.06
N HIS A 38 12.96 -6.16 -15.79
CA HIS A 38 11.55 -6.47 -15.99
C HIS A 38 10.66 -5.66 -15.03
N PRO A 39 9.63 -4.93 -15.53
CA PRO A 39 8.79 -4.04 -14.70
C PRO A 39 8.22 -4.69 -13.44
N LEU A 40 7.82 -5.98 -13.51
CA LEU A 40 7.26 -6.74 -12.38
C LEU A 40 8.12 -6.67 -11.11
N ARG A 41 9.45 -6.58 -11.26
CA ARG A 41 10.37 -6.55 -10.11
C ARG A 41 10.46 -5.18 -9.44
N CYS A 42 10.13 -4.11 -10.17
CA CYS A 42 10.34 -2.74 -9.72
C CYS A 42 9.04 -2.00 -9.37
N ILE A 43 7.88 -2.51 -9.79
CA ILE A 43 6.58 -1.87 -9.56
C ILE A 43 6.34 -1.52 -8.08
N PRO A 44 6.59 -2.40 -7.09
CA PRO A 44 6.42 -2.02 -5.68
C PRO A 44 7.29 -0.81 -5.27
N SER A 45 8.51 -0.72 -5.80
CA SER A 45 9.42 0.42 -5.57
C SER A 45 8.97 1.70 -6.25
N VAL A 46 8.32 1.60 -7.41
CA VAL A 46 7.69 2.77 -8.06
C VAL A 46 6.49 3.24 -7.25
N VAL A 47 5.61 2.33 -6.84
CA VAL A 47 4.40 2.66 -6.07
C VAL A 47 4.74 3.25 -4.70
N LEU A 48 5.71 2.70 -3.97
CA LEU A 48 6.12 3.28 -2.70
C LEU A 48 6.72 4.69 -2.88
N SER A 49 7.42 4.95 -4.00
CA SER A 49 8.00 6.26 -4.31
C SER A 49 6.92 7.29 -4.69
N MET A 50 5.77 6.87 -5.23
CA MET A 50 4.60 7.76 -5.36
C MET A 50 4.07 8.21 -4.00
N ALA A 51 4.31 7.43 -2.96
CA ALA A 51 4.03 7.78 -1.57
C ALA A 51 5.23 8.43 -0.87
N SER A 52 6.23 8.95 -1.59
CA SER A 52 7.33 9.67 -0.96
C SER A 52 6.85 11.00 -0.34
N PRO A 53 7.35 11.39 0.86
CA PRO A 53 7.09 12.73 1.39
C PRO A 53 7.70 13.83 0.51
N ILE A 54 8.74 13.52 -0.28
CA ILE A 54 9.47 14.46 -1.13
C ILE A 54 8.68 14.67 -2.44
N PRO A 55 8.16 15.89 -2.72
CA PRO A 55 7.30 16.13 -3.88
C PRO A 55 7.96 15.83 -5.23
N ARG A 56 9.26 16.13 -5.38
CA ARG A 56 10.00 15.91 -6.62
C ARG A 56 10.09 14.42 -6.99
N ILE A 57 10.33 13.55 -5.99
CA ILE A 57 10.39 12.10 -6.18
C ILE A 57 8.99 11.56 -6.50
N ARG A 58 7.99 12.00 -5.74
CA ARG A 58 6.59 11.63 -5.95
C ARG A 58 6.13 11.92 -7.37
N GLN A 59 6.37 13.13 -7.88
CA GLN A 59 5.98 13.53 -9.23
C GLN A 59 6.63 12.62 -10.29
N ARG A 60 7.95 12.42 -10.21
CA ARG A 60 8.67 11.53 -11.15
C ARG A 60 8.19 10.08 -11.09
N ALA A 61 7.83 9.59 -9.90
CA ALA A 61 7.29 8.26 -9.71
C ALA A 61 5.89 8.11 -10.31
N VAL A 62 5.04 9.13 -10.19
CA VAL A 62 3.71 9.16 -10.82
C VAL A 62 3.84 9.16 -12.35
N ASP A 63 4.75 9.96 -12.92
CA ASP A 63 4.99 10.00 -14.37
C ASP A 63 5.50 8.65 -14.90
N LEU A 64 6.45 8.03 -14.20
CA LEU A 64 6.94 6.69 -14.53
C LEU A 64 5.82 5.65 -14.43
N PHE A 65 5.01 5.70 -13.36
CA PHE A 65 3.90 4.78 -13.16
C PHE A 65 2.85 4.92 -14.27
N ALA A 66 2.52 6.14 -14.69
CA ALA A 66 1.58 6.38 -15.80
C ALA A 66 2.06 5.73 -17.11
N ALA A 67 3.35 5.86 -17.42
CA ALA A 67 3.96 5.21 -18.59
C ALA A 67 3.90 3.67 -18.50
N LEU A 68 4.05 3.11 -17.29
CA LEU A 68 3.95 1.67 -17.04
C LEU A 68 2.50 1.17 -17.08
N ASP A 69 1.54 1.88 -16.49
CA ASP A 69 0.11 1.47 -16.50
C ASP A 69 -0.44 1.39 -17.92
N GLY A 70 -0.07 2.36 -18.78
CA GLY A 70 -0.48 2.36 -20.18
C GLY A 70 -0.02 1.12 -20.98
N ARG A 71 1.09 0.49 -20.58
CA ARG A 71 1.70 -0.66 -21.31
C ARG A 71 1.54 -2.00 -20.59
N HIS A 72 1.45 -1.98 -19.26
CA HIS A 72 1.60 -3.16 -18.41
C HIS A 72 0.57 -3.21 -17.27
N ALA A 73 -0.60 -2.57 -17.41
CA ALA A 73 -1.63 -2.54 -16.37
C ALA A 73 -1.92 -3.91 -15.73
N SER A 74 -2.23 -4.95 -16.51
CA SER A 74 -2.58 -6.28 -15.95
C SER A 74 -1.49 -6.85 -15.04
N LEU A 75 -0.23 -6.58 -15.38
CA LEU A 75 0.94 -7.01 -14.63
C LEU A 75 1.14 -6.20 -13.34
N ILE A 76 0.78 -4.92 -13.34
CA ILE A 76 0.82 -4.08 -12.13
C ILE A 76 -0.23 -4.54 -11.11
N TYR A 77 -1.48 -4.72 -11.55
CA TYR A 77 -2.56 -5.07 -10.62
C TYR A 77 -2.47 -6.50 -10.09
N SER A 78 -1.75 -7.41 -10.77
CA SER A 78 -1.45 -8.74 -10.22
C SER A 78 -0.48 -8.72 -9.03
N ARG A 79 0.29 -7.64 -8.86
CA ARG A 79 1.27 -7.42 -7.77
C ARG A 79 0.85 -6.33 -6.79
N MET A 80 -0.43 -5.98 -6.82
CA MET A 80 -0.95 -4.86 -6.02
C MET A 80 -0.74 -5.05 -4.52
N LEU A 81 -0.91 -6.27 -3.99
CA LEU A 81 -0.70 -6.54 -2.58
C LEU A 81 0.76 -6.27 -2.15
N ASP A 82 1.73 -6.66 -2.98
CA ASP A 82 3.16 -6.37 -2.74
C ASP A 82 3.42 -4.87 -2.72
N CYS A 83 2.71 -4.11 -3.56
CA CYS A 83 2.84 -2.64 -3.61
C CYS A 83 2.29 -1.99 -2.34
N ILE A 84 1.14 -2.47 -1.86
CA ILE A 84 0.51 -2.00 -0.61
C ILE A 84 1.43 -2.28 0.58
N GLN A 85 1.94 -3.51 0.69
CA GLN A 85 2.85 -3.91 1.75
C GLN A 85 4.17 -3.12 1.74
N ALA A 86 4.78 -2.96 0.56
CA ALA A 86 6.00 -2.16 0.42
C ALA A 86 5.78 -0.69 0.83
N THR A 87 4.63 -0.12 0.45
CA THR A 87 4.28 1.27 0.80
C THR A 87 4.01 1.43 2.30
N ALA A 88 3.30 0.50 2.92
CA ALA A 88 3.05 0.49 4.36
C ALA A 88 4.36 0.37 5.16
N ALA A 89 5.25 -0.53 4.75
CA ALA A 89 6.56 -0.71 5.37
C ALA A 89 7.46 0.54 5.23
N PHE A 90 7.44 1.17 4.05
CA PHE A 90 8.15 2.44 3.81
C PHE A 90 7.61 3.55 4.71
N ARG A 91 6.28 3.73 4.78
CA ARG A 91 5.66 4.74 5.63
C ARG A 91 5.96 4.54 7.11
N LYS A 92 5.95 3.29 7.59
CA LYS A 92 6.35 2.95 8.96
C LYS A 92 7.78 3.44 9.24
N ARG A 93 8.74 3.13 8.35
CA ARG A 93 10.14 3.55 8.50
C ARG A 93 10.32 5.07 8.48
N VAL A 94 9.70 5.76 7.53
CA VAL A 94 9.75 7.23 7.44
C VAL A 94 9.14 7.88 8.68
N ALA A 95 8.01 7.37 9.19
CA ALA A 95 7.38 7.91 10.40
C ALA A 95 8.25 7.75 11.65
N HIS A 96 8.95 6.61 11.79
CA HIS A 96 9.90 6.39 12.87
C HIS A 96 11.14 7.28 12.79
N ALA A 97 11.61 7.61 11.58
CA ALA A 97 12.80 8.45 11.40
C ALA A 97 12.56 9.93 11.73
N VAL A 98 11.32 10.41 11.63
CA VAL A 98 10.97 11.84 11.78
C VAL A 98 10.46 12.17 13.19
N ASP A 99 10.37 11.19 14.10
CA ASP A 99 9.83 11.35 15.48
C ASP A 99 8.50 12.13 15.51
N ALA A 100 7.73 12.04 14.43
CA ALA A 100 6.53 12.84 14.25
C ALA A 100 5.36 12.19 14.99
N PRO A 101 4.61 12.93 15.83
CA PRO A 101 3.36 12.43 16.38
C PRO A 101 2.43 12.06 15.21
N ARG A 102 1.99 10.79 15.18
CA ARG A 102 1.20 10.16 14.10
C ARG A 102 -0.18 10.81 13.84
N ARG A 103 -0.48 11.97 14.42
CA ARG A 103 -1.77 12.67 14.41
C ARG A 103 -1.60 14.18 14.33
N CYS A 104 -0.84 14.71 13.37
CA CYS A 104 -0.84 16.15 13.09
C CYS A 104 -0.73 16.42 11.59
N MET A 105 -1.75 16.05 10.80
CA MET A 105 -1.93 16.63 9.47
C MET A 105 -3.36 17.15 9.36
N ARG A 106 -3.50 18.46 9.13
CA ARG A 106 -4.77 19.21 9.20
C ARG A 106 -5.77 18.87 8.08
N THR A 107 -5.38 18.01 7.16
CA THR A 107 -6.23 17.31 6.20
C THR A 107 -5.68 15.90 6.05
N PRO A 108 -6.43 14.84 6.39
CA PRO A 108 -5.98 13.49 6.08
C PRO A 108 -5.96 13.38 4.55
N GLU A 109 -4.78 13.13 3.97
CA GLU A 109 -4.65 12.73 2.57
C GLU A 109 -4.31 11.23 2.53
N ALA A 110 -5.00 10.48 1.67
CA ALA A 110 -4.72 9.07 1.52
C ALA A 110 -3.32 8.90 0.92
N VAL A 111 -2.43 8.21 1.63
CA VAL A 111 -1.06 7.92 1.16
C VAL A 111 -1.05 7.25 -0.22
N MET A 112 -2.05 6.41 -0.49
CA MET A 112 -2.21 5.69 -1.74
C MET A 112 -3.13 6.39 -2.75
N ALA A 113 -3.48 7.67 -2.53
CA ALA A 113 -4.39 8.43 -3.40
C ALA A 113 -3.99 8.37 -4.88
N SER A 114 -2.70 8.55 -5.20
CA SER A 114 -2.22 8.50 -6.58
C SER A 114 -2.46 7.13 -7.23
N PHE A 115 -2.17 6.04 -6.52
CA PHE A 115 -2.35 4.68 -7.06
C PHE A 115 -3.84 4.35 -7.24
N TYR A 116 -4.67 4.71 -6.25
CA TYR A 116 -6.12 4.61 -6.38
C TYR A 116 -6.65 5.45 -7.55
N GLY A 117 -6.09 6.64 -7.79
CA GLY A 117 -6.40 7.51 -8.93
C GLY A 117 -6.22 6.83 -10.30
N PHE A 118 -5.21 5.95 -10.44
CA PHE A 118 -5.04 5.13 -11.64
C PHE A 118 -6.01 3.93 -11.66
N ALA A 119 -6.19 3.26 -10.53
CA ALA A 119 -7.08 2.10 -10.43
C ALA A 119 -8.56 2.48 -10.72
N ARG A 120 -9.01 3.66 -10.28
CA ARG A 120 -10.40 4.12 -10.39
C ARG A 120 -10.84 4.43 -11.82
N GLN A 121 -9.91 4.54 -12.78
CA GLN A 121 -10.22 4.85 -14.18
C GLN A 121 -11.08 3.77 -14.86
N LYS A 122 -11.04 2.52 -14.37
CA LYS A 122 -11.85 1.41 -14.91
C LYS A 122 -12.60 0.70 -13.79
N LYS A 123 -13.93 0.58 -13.92
CA LYS A 123 -14.79 -0.02 -12.89
C LYS A 123 -14.30 -1.40 -12.41
N PRO A 124 -13.94 -2.37 -13.28
CA PRO A 124 -13.43 -3.67 -12.81
C PRO A 124 -12.14 -3.54 -11.99
N ARG A 125 -11.18 -2.73 -12.45
CA ARG A 125 -9.89 -2.51 -11.75
C ARG A 125 -10.10 -1.88 -10.38
N ARG A 126 -11.03 -0.94 -10.27
CA ARG A 126 -11.38 -0.27 -9.02
C ARG A 126 -11.94 -1.23 -7.98
N VAL A 127 -12.86 -2.11 -8.39
CA VAL A 127 -13.44 -3.13 -7.51
C VAL A 127 -12.35 -4.12 -7.07
N ASP A 128 -11.52 -4.58 -8.01
CA ASP A 128 -10.40 -5.49 -7.69
C ASP A 128 -9.37 -4.84 -6.75
N PHE A 129 -9.16 -3.53 -6.89
CA PHE A 129 -8.30 -2.74 -6.02
C PHE A 129 -8.80 -2.71 -4.58
N VAL A 130 -10.08 -2.35 -4.40
CA VAL A 130 -10.73 -2.35 -3.08
C VAL A 130 -10.69 -3.75 -2.45
N ARG A 131 -11.07 -4.79 -3.19
CA ARG A 131 -11.04 -6.17 -2.68
C ARG A 131 -9.64 -6.61 -2.27
N SER A 132 -8.62 -6.20 -3.03
CA SER A 132 -7.25 -6.59 -2.71
C SER A 132 -6.66 -5.85 -1.51
N LEU A 133 -7.12 -4.63 -1.22
CA LEU A 133 -6.81 -3.94 0.03
C LEU A 133 -7.37 -4.68 1.25
N LEU A 134 -8.48 -5.41 1.10
CA LEU A 134 -9.10 -6.11 2.22
C LEU A 134 -8.52 -7.51 2.48
N LYS A 135 -7.74 -8.07 1.55
CA LYS A 135 -7.10 -9.40 1.70
C LYS A 135 -6.27 -9.56 2.98
N PRO A 136 -5.47 -8.59 3.46
CA PRO A 136 -4.71 -8.73 4.70
C PRO A 136 -5.58 -8.96 5.95
N TYR A 137 -6.83 -8.50 5.95
CA TYR A 137 -7.75 -8.71 7.06
C TYR A 137 -8.13 -10.18 7.23
N ALA A 138 -8.08 -10.97 6.15
CA ALA A 138 -8.36 -12.40 6.21
C ALA A 138 -7.31 -13.19 7.00
N SER A 139 -6.15 -12.58 7.28
CA SER A 139 -5.09 -13.18 8.11
C SER A 139 -5.29 -12.91 9.60
N ILE A 140 -6.33 -12.16 9.99
CA ILE A 140 -6.72 -11.95 11.38
C ILE A 140 -7.41 -13.22 11.84
N THR A 141 -6.89 -13.86 12.89
CA THR A 141 -7.48 -15.09 13.42
C THR A 141 -7.62 -15.00 14.94
N PRO A 142 -8.58 -15.71 15.55
CA PRO A 142 -8.69 -15.79 17.00
C PRO A 142 -7.46 -16.38 17.68
N ALA A 143 -6.67 -17.20 16.98
CA ALA A 143 -5.43 -17.78 17.48
C ALA A 143 -4.27 -16.77 17.65
N GLY A 144 -4.49 -15.51 17.24
CA GLY A 144 -3.52 -14.44 17.31
C GLY A 144 -3.21 -13.85 15.94
N VAL A 145 -2.58 -12.67 15.96
CA VAL A 145 -2.20 -11.96 14.74
C VAL A 145 -0.82 -11.33 14.89
N HIS A 146 -0.05 -11.35 13.81
CA HIS A 146 1.26 -10.72 13.82
C HIS A 146 1.13 -9.19 13.96
N PRO A 147 1.93 -8.50 14.80
CA PRO A 147 1.83 -7.05 15.00
C PRO A 147 1.93 -6.24 13.70
N ASP A 148 2.77 -6.67 12.75
CA ASP A 148 2.89 -6.00 11.45
C ASP A 148 1.62 -6.13 10.60
N THR A 149 0.84 -7.21 10.74
CA THR A 149 -0.46 -7.35 10.08
C THR A 149 -1.46 -6.34 10.64
N VAL A 150 -1.46 -6.09 11.95
CA VAL A 150 -2.30 -5.05 12.57
C VAL A 150 -1.94 -3.67 12.02
N LEU A 151 -0.65 -3.35 11.96
CA LEU A 151 -0.18 -2.07 11.42
C LEU A 151 -0.52 -1.91 9.94
N LEU A 152 -0.44 -2.99 9.15
CA LEU A 152 -0.85 -3.01 7.75
C LEU A 152 -2.35 -2.77 7.60
N CYS A 153 -3.18 -3.46 8.37
CA CYS A 153 -4.64 -3.27 8.35
C CYS A 153 -5.01 -1.84 8.73
N ARG A 154 -4.38 -1.29 9.79
CA ARG A 154 -4.56 0.12 10.18
C ARG A 154 -4.19 1.07 9.04
N PHE A 155 -3.03 0.89 8.40
CA PHE A 155 -2.63 1.70 7.25
C PHE A 155 -3.68 1.66 6.12
N ILE A 156 -4.25 0.48 5.87
CA ILE A 156 -5.29 0.30 4.85
C ILE A 156 -6.59 1.02 5.26
N ALA A 157 -7.01 0.90 6.51
CA ALA A 157 -8.20 1.58 7.04
C ALA A 157 -8.09 3.11 6.91
N GLU A 158 -6.92 3.67 7.25
CA GLU A 158 -6.65 5.11 7.11
C GLU A 158 -6.76 5.57 5.64
N ASN A 159 -6.31 4.75 4.68
CA ASN A 159 -6.46 5.06 3.25
C ASN A 159 -7.91 4.94 2.78
N LEU A 160 -8.61 3.86 3.15
CA LEU A 160 -10.03 3.66 2.79
C LEU A 160 -10.91 4.80 3.31
N ALA A 161 -10.68 5.26 4.55
CA ALA A 161 -11.43 6.38 5.13
C ALA A 161 -11.19 7.73 4.42
N THR A 162 -10.12 7.83 3.62
CA THR A 162 -9.65 9.10 3.05
C THR A 162 -9.71 9.13 1.53
N PHE A 163 -10.03 8.02 0.86
CA PHE A 163 -10.13 8.00 -0.59
C PHE A 163 -11.27 8.89 -1.10
N ASP A 164 -10.98 9.63 -2.17
CA ASP A 164 -11.96 10.42 -2.90
C ASP A 164 -12.77 9.53 -3.85
N TYR A 165 -13.78 8.86 -3.28
CA TYR A 165 -14.66 7.93 -3.98
C TYR A 165 -15.53 8.66 -5.01
N THR A 166 -15.61 8.11 -6.22
CA THR A 166 -16.36 8.74 -7.33
C THR A 166 -17.84 8.36 -7.34
N SER A 167 -18.23 7.28 -6.65
CA SER A 167 -19.59 6.77 -6.65
C SER A 167 -19.95 6.10 -5.33
N ALA A 168 -21.23 6.19 -4.92
CA ALA A 168 -21.76 5.49 -3.76
C ALA A 168 -21.62 3.96 -3.85
N ASP A 169 -21.63 3.38 -5.07
CA ASP A 169 -21.38 1.95 -5.32
C ASP A 169 -20.02 1.49 -4.77
N GLU A 170 -19.02 2.38 -4.79
CA GLU A 170 -17.69 2.09 -4.26
C GLU A 170 -17.68 2.03 -2.74
N VAL A 171 -18.32 3.01 -2.10
CA VAL A 171 -18.44 3.07 -0.64
C VAL A 171 -19.20 1.85 -0.15
N LEU A 172 -20.32 1.48 -0.81
CA LEU A 172 -21.09 0.28 -0.48
C LEU A 172 -20.27 -1.00 -0.63
N THR A 173 -19.43 -1.10 -1.66
CA THR A 173 -18.53 -2.25 -1.83
C THR A 173 -17.55 -2.33 -0.66
N VAL A 174 -16.94 -1.21 -0.25
CA VAL A 174 -16.01 -1.16 0.88
C VAL A 174 -16.70 -1.55 2.18
N THR A 175 -17.85 -0.96 2.49
CA THR A 175 -18.58 -1.24 3.74
C THR A 175 -19.04 -2.69 3.80
N THR A 176 -19.60 -3.23 2.72
CA THR A 176 -20.07 -4.63 2.67
C THR A 176 -18.94 -5.61 2.91
N GLU A 177 -17.76 -5.37 2.32
CA GLU A 177 -16.62 -6.27 2.52
C GLU A 177 -15.99 -6.11 3.92
N LEU A 178 -16.03 -4.91 4.52
CA LEU A 178 -15.64 -4.70 5.92
C LEU A 178 -16.62 -5.36 6.90
N ASP A 179 -17.92 -5.29 6.64
CA ASP A 179 -18.94 -5.96 7.44
C ASP A 179 -18.73 -7.47 7.46
N ARG A 180 -18.34 -8.06 6.33
CA ARG A 180 -17.94 -9.49 6.25
C ARG A 180 -16.73 -9.79 7.13
N VAL A 181 -15.67 -8.98 7.03
CA VAL A 181 -14.48 -9.14 7.88
C VAL A 181 -14.85 -9.07 9.37
N VAL A 182 -15.71 -8.13 9.77
CA VAL A 182 -16.15 -8.02 11.17
C VAL A 182 -17.02 -9.21 11.58
N ALA A 183 -17.90 -9.69 10.71
CA ALA A 183 -18.71 -10.88 10.98
C ALA A 183 -17.86 -12.14 11.14
N ASP A 184 -16.87 -12.34 10.26
CA ASP A 184 -16.02 -13.54 10.24
C ASP A 184 -15.06 -13.61 11.44
N TYR A 185 -14.56 -12.45 11.91
CA TYR A 185 -13.50 -12.41 12.93
C TYR A 185 -13.90 -11.70 14.23
N GLY A 186 -14.73 -10.66 14.16
CA GLY A 186 -15.14 -9.86 15.32
C GLY A 186 -16.11 -10.61 16.24
N VAL A 187 -17.10 -11.30 15.66
CA VAL A 187 -18.10 -12.05 16.46
C VAL A 187 -17.45 -13.18 17.26
N PRO A 188 -16.58 -14.04 16.68
CA PRO A 188 -15.90 -15.08 17.45
C PRO A 188 -14.94 -14.54 18.52
N LEU A 189 -14.28 -13.42 18.26
CA LEU A 189 -13.38 -12.79 19.23
C LEU A 189 -14.14 -12.23 20.45
N LEU A 190 -15.32 -11.64 20.23
CA LEU A 190 -16.15 -11.14 21.31
C LEU A 190 -16.61 -12.28 22.22
N SER A 191 -17.08 -13.39 21.66
CA SER A 191 -17.49 -14.54 22.47
C SER A 191 -16.37 -15.14 23.31
N LEU A 192 -15.13 -15.16 22.79
CA LEU A 192 -13.96 -15.62 23.56
C LEU A 192 -13.63 -14.67 24.71
N SER A 193 -13.79 -13.37 24.49
CA SER A 193 -13.54 -12.34 25.52
C SER A 193 -14.56 -12.47 26.67
N ASP A 194 -15.84 -12.65 26.32
CA ASP A 194 -16.92 -12.84 27.30
C ASP A 194 -16.72 -14.14 28.13
N GLU A 195 -16.17 -15.19 27.53
CA GLU A 195 -15.83 -16.46 28.22
C GLU A 195 -14.62 -16.34 29.16
N GLU A 196 -13.60 -15.54 28.80
CA GLU A 196 -12.45 -15.25 29.67
C GLU A 196 -12.87 -14.41 30.88
N ASP A 197 -13.71 -13.39 30.67
CA ASP A 197 -14.22 -12.53 31.74
C ASP A 197 -15.18 -13.26 32.70
N ALA A 198 -15.87 -14.32 32.23
CA ALA A 198 -16.74 -15.15 33.07
C ALA A 198 -15.99 -16.20 33.92
N ASN A 199 -14.75 -16.53 33.55
CA ASN A 199 -13.91 -17.52 34.23
C ASN A 199 -12.80 -16.91 35.12
N GLY A 200 -12.66 -15.58 35.15
CA GLY A 200 -11.75 -14.84 36.03
C GLY A 200 -12.42 -14.32 37.30
#